data_AF-A0A3N5ZQF0-F1
#
_entry.id   AF-A0A3N5ZQF0-F1
#
_cell.length_a   1.000
_cell.length_b   1.000
_cell.length_c   1.000
_cell.angle_alpha   90.00
_cell.angle_beta   90.00
_cell.angle_gamma   90.00
#
_symmetry.space_group_name_H-M   'P 1'
#
loop_
_entity.id
_entity.type
_entity.pdbx_description
1 polymer ?
#
loop_
_entity_poly.entity_id
_entity_poly.type
_entity_poly.pdbx_seq_one_letter_code
_entity_poly.pdbx_strand_id
1 'polypeptide(L)'
;MEPSVISQERKATIRVAAPSIPTAYDSPMNACVALGIFPDLSKNTWRGGKLMARNYRRIVTGSCAVAVWGLLGTMILRGQAPAQAGDLPFRYEELTAPDFVKAVEKAGRTCVIPFGILEKHGPHLPLGTDLLDSRQIALRAAKQEYVLVFPEYYFGQIYEAKHQPGTIAYSPTTTWTLLEETCDELSRNGIKKIVIVNGHGGNNNFLNYFCQAQLAARKDYAVMVFTPPRDTESETKIRQMRKTTMEMHAGEGETSTMMAHRPDLAHAERAKQQSGEDQGRLKGIEGLYAGIWWYARFPNHYAGDGTLATKELGETMIQAQVSQLIKVLQQIKRDDRILELQERFFGEAENPLATRQ
;
A
#
# COMPACT_ATOMS: atom_id res chain seq x y z
N MET A 1 -18.84 68.86 -18.61
CA MET A 1 -17.41 69.08 -18.87
C MET A 1 -16.69 67.81 -18.45
N GLU A 2 -16.30 67.01 -19.42
CA GLU A 2 -15.13 66.13 -19.30
C GLU A 2 -13.87 67.04 -19.25
N PRO A 3 -12.75 66.60 -18.66
CA PRO A 3 -11.87 65.73 -19.43
C PRO A 3 -11.20 64.57 -18.65
N SER A 4 -10.78 63.62 -19.47
CA SER A 4 -10.01 62.39 -19.26
C SER A 4 -8.50 62.62 -19.06
N VAL A 5 -7.83 61.72 -18.32
CA VAL A 5 -6.45 61.16 -18.51
C VAL A 5 -6.37 59.90 -17.61
N ILE A 6 -6.41 58.63 -18.05
CA ILE A 6 -5.47 57.75 -18.79
C ILE A 6 -4.16 57.37 -18.04
N SER A 7 -3.95 56.04 -17.94
CA SER A 7 -2.73 55.25 -17.67
C SER A 7 -2.40 54.95 -16.19
N GLN A 8 -1.99 53.75 -15.75
CA GLN A 8 -1.41 52.59 -16.42
C GLN A 8 -1.87 51.26 -15.78
N GLU A 9 -2.30 50.31 -16.61
CA GLU A 9 -2.35 48.88 -16.27
C GLU A 9 -0.93 48.32 -16.15
N ARG A 10 -0.57 47.74 -15.00
CA ARG A 10 0.59 46.85 -14.92
C ARG A 10 0.15 45.43 -15.26
N LYS A 11 0.31 45.05 -16.54
CA LYS A 11 0.31 43.64 -16.97
C LYS A 11 1.56 42.95 -16.40
N ALA A 12 1.41 42.18 -15.34
CA ALA A 12 2.43 41.22 -14.91
C ALA A 12 2.32 39.98 -15.80
N THR A 13 3.17 39.90 -16.83
CA THR A 13 3.34 38.69 -17.63
C THR A 13 4.20 37.70 -16.83
N ILE A 14 3.58 36.71 -16.20
CA ILE A 14 4.28 35.56 -15.64
C ILE A 14 4.72 34.68 -16.83
N ARG A 15 6.01 34.74 -17.17
CA ARG A 15 6.62 33.77 -18.09
C ARG A 15 6.83 32.47 -17.32
N VAL A 16 6.01 31.46 -17.58
CA VAL A 16 6.28 30.08 -17.17
C VAL A 16 7.36 29.55 -18.13
N ALA A 17 8.58 29.34 -17.62
CA ALA A 17 9.62 28.65 -18.36
C ALA A 17 9.28 27.14 -18.38
N ALA A 18 9.10 26.58 -19.57
CA ALA A 18 9.01 25.14 -19.76
C ALA A 18 10.39 24.50 -19.51
N PRO A 19 10.49 23.35 -18.81
CA PRO A 19 11.75 22.63 -18.68
C PRO A 19 12.16 22.03 -20.04
N SER A 20 13.38 22.31 -20.46
CA SER A 20 14.00 21.75 -21.66
C SER A 20 14.35 20.27 -21.46
N ILE A 21 13.82 19.41 -22.33
CA ILE A 21 14.18 18.00 -22.46
C ILE A 21 15.49 17.89 -23.26
N PRO A 22 16.56 17.26 -22.77
CA PRO A 22 17.69 16.88 -23.61
C PRO A 22 17.36 15.57 -24.33
N THR A 23 17.16 15.65 -25.64
CA THR A 23 17.09 14.49 -26.55
C THR A 23 18.49 13.95 -26.84
N ALA A 24 18.60 12.62 -26.76
CA ALA A 24 19.47 11.73 -27.54
C ALA A 24 21.00 12.03 -27.61
N TYR A 25 21.79 11.10 -27.06
CA TYR A 25 23.04 10.70 -27.69
C TYR A 25 22.93 9.23 -28.11
N ASP A 26 23.05 9.03 -29.41
CA ASP A 26 23.14 7.75 -30.10
C ASP A 26 24.55 7.13 -29.99
N SER A 27 24.55 5.80 -30.00
CA SER A 27 25.54 4.89 -30.63
C SER A 27 26.72 4.32 -29.79
N PRO A 28 27.31 3.16 -30.15
CA PRO A 28 26.70 1.83 -30.04
C PRO A 28 27.67 0.74 -29.47
N MET A 29 27.09 -0.40 -29.09
CA MET A 29 27.56 -1.80 -29.27
C MET A 29 28.95 -2.31 -28.78
N ASN A 30 28.84 -3.52 -28.19
CA ASN A 30 29.77 -4.66 -28.13
C ASN A 30 30.78 -4.69 -26.96
N ALA A 31 30.52 -5.48 -25.91
CA ALA A 31 30.69 -6.95 -25.82
C ALA A 31 32.15 -7.38 -25.64
N CYS A 32 32.53 -7.82 -24.44
CA CYS A 32 33.00 -9.19 -24.21
C CYS A 32 33.29 -9.46 -22.72
N VAL A 33 32.90 -10.65 -22.32
CA VAL A 33 33.10 -11.32 -21.03
C VAL A 33 34.55 -11.81 -20.90
N ALA A 34 34.95 -12.05 -19.65
CA ALA A 34 36.10 -12.84 -19.22
C ALA A 34 37.48 -12.14 -19.22
N LEU A 35 37.96 -11.82 -18.02
CA LEU A 35 39.03 -12.55 -17.35
C LEU A 35 39.31 -11.86 -16.01
N GLY A 36 38.98 -12.55 -14.91
CA GLY A 36 39.27 -12.07 -13.56
C GLY A 36 40.77 -12.04 -13.33
N ILE A 37 41.33 -10.84 -13.22
CA ILE A 37 42.65 -10.57 -12.66
C ILE A 37 42.56 -9.20 -11.97
N PHE A 38 42.49 -9.18 -10.63
CA PHE A 38 42.70 -7.98 -9.82
C PHE A 38 44.19 -7.87 -9.48
N PRO A 39 44.91 -6.81 -9.87
CA PRO A 39 46.22 -6.51 -9.32
C PRO A 39 46.11 -5.73 -7.99
N ASP A 40 46.74 -6.30 -6.96
CA ASP A 40 47.04 -5.71 -5.65
C ASP A 40 47.87 -4.43 -5.82
N LEU A 41 47.35 -3.31 -5.30
CA LEU A 41 48.03 -2.03 -5.20
C LEU A 41 48.01 -1.55 -3.74
N SER A 42 48.85 -2.16 -2.90
CA SER A 42 49.13 -1.67 -1.55
C SER A 42 50.62 -1.37 -1.34
N LYS A 43 51.12 -0.27 -1.94
CA LYS A 43 52.37 0.38 -1.52
C LYS A 43 52.28 1.90 -1.68
N ASN A 44 52.10 2.62 -0.57
CA ASN A 44 52.98 3.75 -0.21
C ASN A 44 52.67 4.31 1.19
N THR A 45 53.64 4.08 2.09
CA THR A 45 54.23 5.02 3.06
C THR A 45 53.31 5.85 3.96
N TRP A 46 53.26 5.48 5.24
CA TRP A 46 53.18 6.44 6.34
C TRP A 46 54.18 6.06 7.44
N ARG A 47 55.01 7.04 7.82
CA ARG A 47 55.99 6.95 8.92
C ARG A 47 55.33 7.37 10.23
N GLY A 48 55.66 6.66 11.30
CA GLY A 48 55.70 7.21 12.67
C GLY A 48 54.85 6.46 13.69
N GLY A 49 55.48 5.99 14.78
CA GLY A 49 54.78 5.73 16.04
C GLY A 49 55.05 4.40 16.75
N LYS A 50 56.23 4.30 17.37
CA LYS A 50 56.52 3.68 18.69
C LYS A 50 55.69 2.46 19.19
N LEU A 51 56.46 1.39 19.45
CA LEU A 51 56.53 0.65 20.73
C LEU A 51 55.44 -0.38 21.07
N MET A 52 55.73 -1.67 20.86
CA MET A 52 55.82 -2.70 21.93
C MET A 52 56.01 -4.09 21.30
N ALA A 53 57.05 -4.78 21.73
CA ALA A 53 57.42 -6.12 21.32
C ALA A 53 56.95 -7.16 22.36
N ARG A 54 56.48 -8.32 21.89
CA ARG A 54 56.77 -9.68 22.42
C ARG A 54 55.95 -10.71 21.63
N ASN A 55 56.61 -11.50 20.77
CA ASN A 55 57.07 -12.89 20.99
C ASN A 55 55.89 -13.84 21.29
N TYR A 56 55.59 -14.84 20.44
CA TYR A 56 56.33 -16.10 20.41
C TYR A 56 56.14 -16.88 19.09
N ARG A 57 57.24 -17.47 18.59
CA ARG A 57 57.32 -18.52 17.54
C ARG A 57 57.93 -19.76 18.19
N ARG A 58 57.35 -20.95 17.97
CA ARG A 58 57.98 -22.29 17.80
C ARG A 58 56.90 -23.37 18.00
N ILE A 59 56.49 -24.11 16.96
CA ILE A 59 57.08 -25.38 16.48
C ILE A 59 57.23 -26.41 17.60
N VAL A 60 56.40 -27.45 17.61
CA VAL A 60 56.78 -28.86 17.83
C VAL A 60 55.79 -29.77 17.10
N THR A 61 56.33 -30.56 16.18
CA THR A 61 55.80 -31.81 15.61
C THR A 61 55.78 -32.91 16.68
N GLY A 62 54.70 -33.67 16.80
CA GLY A 62 54.66 -34.84 17.70
C GLY A 62 53.48 -35.75 17.42
N SER A 63 53.77 -36.87 16.76
CA SER A 63 52.87 -38.00 16.54
C SER A 63 52.49 -38.66 17.87
N CYS A 64 51.19 -38.84 18.12
CA CYS A 64 50.67 -39.86 19.02
C CYS A 64 49.58 -40.64 18.31
N ALA A 65 49.89 -41.89 17.97
CA ALA A 65 48.92 -42.88 17.56
C ALA A 65 48.03 -43.22 18.75
N VAL A 66 46.72 -43.02 18.60
CA VAL A 66 45.71 -43.69 19.42
C VAL A 66 44.75 -44.38 18.46
N ALA A 67 44.79 -45.71 18.50
CA ALA A 67 43.83 -46.57 17.85
C ALA A 67 42.45 -46.36 18.50
N VAL A 68 41.47 -45.92 17.71
CA VAL A 68 40.05 -46.08 18.04
C VAL A 68 39.44 -46.89 16.91
N TRP A 69 39.31 -48.19 17.17
CA TRP A 69 38.41 -49.08 16.45
C TRP A 69 36.98 -48.75 16.86
N GLY A 70 36.08 -48.74 15.87
CA GLY A 70 34.66 -48.95 16.09
C GLY A 70 33.79 -47.71 16.05
N LEU A 71 33.33 -47.36 14.86
CA LEU A 71 31.92 -47.21 14.49
C LEU A 71 31.88 -46.58 13.09
N LEU A 72 31.84 -47.42 12.07
CA LEU A 72 31.30 -47.03 10.77
C LEU A 72 29.80 -46.77 10.98
N GLY A 73 29.48 -45.60 11.52
CA GLY A 73 28.16 -45.03 11.43
C GLY A 73 27.91 -44.75 9.96
N THR A 74 27.02 -45.53 9.35
CA THR A 74 26.37 -45.17 8.10
C THR A 74 25.88 -43.73 8.22
N MET A 75 26.60 -42.78 7.61
CA MET A 75 26.03 -41.49 7.26
C MET A 75 24.95 -41.80 6.22
N ILE A 76 23.77 -42.17 6.71
CA ILE A 76 22.54 -41.97 5.98
C ILE A 76 22.50 -40.45 5.82
N LEU A 77 22.92 -39.98 4.64
CA LEU A 77 22.43 -38.74 4.08
C LEU A 77 20.91 -38.88 4.16
N ARG A 78 20.33 -38.37 5.25
CA ARG A 78 18.91 -38.06 5.30
C ARG A 78 18.77 -37.04 4.20
N GLY A 79 18.42 -37.51 3.01
CA GLY A 79 17.84 -36.66 2.00
C GLY A 79 16.79 -35.87 2.74
N GLN A 80 16.98 -34.55 2.79
CA GLN A 80 15.86 -33.69 3.12
C GLN A 80 14.76 -34.14 2.18
N ALA A 81 13.69 -34.69 2.74
CA ALA A 81 12.49 -34.89 1.97
C ALA A 81 12.25 -33.56 1.23
N PRO A 82 11.98 -33.57 -0.08
CA PRO A 82 11.62 -32.33 -0.75
C PRO A 82 10.55 -31.68 0.11
N ALA A 83 10.78 -30.42 0.50
CA ALA A 83 9.83 -29.65 1.27
C ALA A 83 8.46 -29.94 0.66
N GLN A 84 7.56 -30.51 1.45
CA GLN A 84 6.21 -30.82 1.03
C GLN A 84 5.72 -29.58 0.31
N ALA A 85 5.44 -29.70 -1.01
CA ALA A 85 5.17 -28.55 -1.87
C ALA A 85 4.08 -27.70 -1.21
N GLY A 86 4.51 -26.63 -0.53
CA GLY A 86 3.62 -25.79 0.24
C GLY A 86 2.67 -25.12 -0.72
N ASP A 87 1.47 -24.81 -0.26
CA ASP A 87 0.59 -23.92 -1.01
C ASP A 87 1.37 -22.68 -1.41
N LEU A 88 1.32 -22.35 -2.71
CA LEU A 88 1.97 -21.19 -3.29
C LEU A 88 1.66 -19.94 -2.44
N PRO A 89 2.64 -19.16 -1.97
CA PRO A 89 2.38 -17.94 -1.21
C PRO A 89 1.48 -16.98 -2.00
N PHE A 90 0.65 -16.22 -1.30
CA PHE A 90 -0.18 -15.16 -1.90
C PHE A 90 0.31 -13.75 -1.60
N ARG A 91 1.21 -13.59 -0.61
CA ARG A 91 1.88 -12.31 -0.37
C ARG A 91 2.96 -12.10 -1.42
N TYR A 92 2.91 -10.97 -2.10
CA TYR A 92 3.78 -10.67 -3.23
C TYR A 92 5.26 -10.76 -2.84
N GLU A 93 5.61 -10.23 -1.67
CA GLU A 93 6.95 -10.18 -1.10
C GLU A 93 7.49 -11.52 -0.56
N GLU A 94 6.65 -12.56 -0.46
CA GLU A 94 7.05 -13.91 -0.03
C GLU A 94 7.33 -14.86 -1.21
N LEU A 95 7.12 -14.40 -2.44
CA LEU A 95 7.29 -15.22 -3.65
C LEU A 95 8.73 -15.21 -4.16
N THR A 96 9.24 -16.40 -4.49
CA THR A 96 10.43 -16.50 -5.33
C THR A 96 10.08 -16.18 -6.78
N ALA A 97 11.03 -15.75 -7.61
CA ALA A 97 10.74 -15.40 -9.00
C ALA A 97 10.07 -16.52 -9.81
N PRO A 98 10.44 -17.82 -9.69
CA PRO A 98 9.72 -18.90 -10.35
C PRO A 98 8.29 -19.11 -9.82
N ASP A 99 8.07 -18.91 -8.53
CA ASP A 99 6.76 -19.05 -7.91
C ASP A 99 5.84 -17.87 -8.25
N PHE A 100 6.40 -16.68 -8.42
CA PHE A 100 5.67 -15.50 -8.88
C PHE A 100 4.96 -15.75 -10.23
N VAL A 101 5.64 -16.37 -11.20
CA VAL A 101 5.03 -16.71 -12.50
C VAL A 101 3.81 -17.62 -12.32
N LYS A 102 3.92 -18.65 -11.47
CA LYS A 102 2.79 -19.54 -11.15
C LYS A 102 1.66 -18.80 -10.41
N ALA A 103 2.04 -17.84 -9.56
CA ALA A 103 1.11 -17.10 -8.72
C ALA A 103 0.26 -16.14 -9.54
N VAL A 104 0.86 -15.45 -10.53
CA VAL A 104 0.15 -14.59 -11.48
C VAL A 104 -0.94 -15.38 -12.22
N GLU A 105 -0.61 -16.58 -12.72
CA GLU A 105 -1.58 -17.44 -13.40
C GLU A 105 -2.66 -17.97 -12.44
N LYS A 106 -2.27 -18.48 -11.27
CA LYS A 106 -3.22 -18.98 -10.24
C LYS A 106 -4.17 -17.88 -9.73
N ALA A 107 -3.69 -16.64 -9.67
CA ALA A 107 -4.49 -15.48 -9.27
C ALA A 107 -5.40 -14.96 -10.40
N GLY A 108 -5.41 -15.56 -11.59
CA GLY A 108 -6.16 -15.05 -12.74
C GLY A 108 -5.71 -13.65 -13.12
N ARG A 109 -4.39 -13.39 -13.06
CA ARG A 109 -3.76 -12.08 -13.30
C ARG A 109 -4.34 -10.95 -12.45
N THR A 110 -4.80 -11.29 -11.25
CA THR A 110 -5.44 -10.34 -10.32
C THR A 110 -4.53 -10.08 -9.13
N CYS A 111 -4.39 -8.82 -8.74
CA CYS A 111 -3.68 -8.41 -7.53
C CYS A 111 -4.52 -7.44 -6.70
N VAL A 112 -4.51 -7.63 -5.39
CA VAL A 112 -5.08 -6.71 -4.40
C VAL A 112 -3.98 -5.81 -3.85
N ILE A 113 -4.18 -4.49 -3.91
CA ILE A 113 -3.38 -3.52 -3.17
C ILE A 113 -4.12 -3.18 -1.88
N PRO A 114 -3.63 -3.60 -0.70
CA PRO A 114 -4.13 -3.07 0.56
C PRO A 114 -3.64 -1.62 0.70
N PHE A 115 -4.56 -0.69 0.89
CA PHE A 115 -4.30 0.74 0.79
C PHE A 115 -4.75 1.47 2.04
N GLY A 116 -3.85 2.21 2.67
CA GLY A 116 -4.14 3.01 3.86
C GLY A 116 -3.19 4.19 3.96
N ILE A 117 -3.14 4.83 5.12
CA ILE A 117 -2.27 5.97 5.42
C ILE A 117 -1.66 5.83 6.84
N LEU A 118 -0.84 6.80 7.22
CA LEU A 118 -0.44 6.99 8.61
C LEU A 118 -1.14 8.25 9.14
N GLU A 119 -2.02 8.09 10.12
CA GLU A 119 -2.76 9.19 10.75
C GLU A 119 -3.17 8.88 12.18
N LYS A 120 -3.49 9.94 12.91
CA LYS A 120 -4.00 9.81 14.27
C LYS A 120 -5.37 9.13 14.29
N HIS A 121 -5.52 8.10 15.12
CA HIS A 121 -6.79 7.45 15.39
C HIS A 121 -7.19 7.61 16.86
N GLY A 122 -7.55 8.84 17.23
CA GLY A 122 -7.75 9.18 18.62
C GLY A 122 -6.48 8.93 19.47
N PRO A 123 -6.63 8.86 20.80
CA PRO A 123 -5.53 8.52 21.72
C PRO A 123 -5.29 7.01 21.91
N HIS A 124 -6.17 6.15 21.37
CA HIS A 124 -6.25 4.73 21.73
C HIS A 124 -5.84 3.75 20.63
N LEU A 125 -5.75 4.18 19.37
CA LEU A 125 -5.39 3.31 18.24
C LEU A 125 -4.04 3.68 17.61
N PRO A 126 -3.37 2.71 16.96
CA PRO A 126 -2.09 2.97 16.31
C PRO A 126 -2.25 3.87 15.07
N LEU A 127 -1.17 4.58 14.71
CA LEU A 127 -1.16 5.47 13.54
C LEU A 127 -1.43 4.75 12.20
N GLY A 128 -1.19 3.44 12.13
CA GLY A 128 -1.36 2.64 10.91
C GLY A 128 -2.69 1.89 10.82
N THR A 129 -3.72 2.30 11.58
CA THR A 129 -4.99 1.57 11.71
C THR A 129 -5.59 1.20 10.35
N ASP A 130 -5.67 2.15 9.42
CA ASP A 130 -6.24 1.96 8.07
C ASP A 130 -5.58 0.84 7.27
N LEU A 131 -4.24 0.84 7.22
CA LEU A 131 -3.54 -0.18 6.45
C LEU A 131 -3.55 -1.52 7.17
N LEU A 132 -3.44 -1.52 8.50
CA LEU A 132 -3.51 -2.74 9.30
C LEU A 132 -4.85 -3.46 9.08
N ASP A 133 -5.96 -2.72 9.04
CA ASP A 133 -7.30 -3.26 8.79
C ASP A 133 -7.45 -3.78 7.35
N SER A 134 -7.29 -2.90 6.35
CA SER A 134 -7.44 -3.25 4.93
C SER A 134 -6.54 -4.41 4.49
N ARG A 135 -5.31 -4.47 5.00
CA ARG A 135 -4.39 -5.59 4.74
C ARG A 135 -4.86 -6.87 5.38
N GLN A 136 -5.35 -6.86 6.62
CA GLN A 136 -5.87 -8.09 7.22
C GLN A 136 -7.10 -8.61 6.49
N ILE A 137 -7.99 -7.73 6.02
CA ILE A 137 -9.13 -8.10 5.17
C ILE A 137 -8.63 -8.78 3.88
N ALA A 138 -7.68 -8.17 3.17
CA ALA A 138 -7.11 -8.72 1.95
C ALA A 138 -6.45 -10.10 2.18
N LEU A 139 -5.63 -10.23 3.24
CA LEU A 139 -4.95 -11.49 3.56
C LEU A 139 -5.93 -12.59 3.99
N ARG A 140 -7.00 -12.26 4.72
CA ARG A 140 -8.04 -13.23 5.11
C ARG A 140 -8.85 -13.70 3.91
N ALA A 141 -9.14 -12.81 2.95
CA ALA A 141 -9.78 -13.17 1.69
C ALA A 141 -8.87 -14.07 0.83
N ALA A 142 -7.58 -13.71 0.69
CA ALA A 142 -6.61 -14.45 -0.12
C ALA A 142 -6.38 -15.91 0.32
N LYS A 143 -6.59 -16.20 1.62
CA LYS A 143 -6.57 -17.57 2.16
C LYS A 143 -7.72 -18.45 1.65
N GLN A 144 -8.85 -17.86 1.27
CA GLN A 144 -10.06 -18.56 0.84
C GLN A 144 -10.25 -18.50 -0.67
N GLU A 145 -9.91 -17.37 -1.28
CA GLU A 145 -9.91 -17.14 -2.73
C GLU A 145 -8.53 -16.65 -3.14
N TYR A 146 -7.71 -17.53 -3.72
CA TYR A 146 -6.32 -17.22 -4.03
C TYR A 146 -6.21 -15.99 -4.95
N VAL A 147 -5.54 -14.95 -4.47
CA VAL A 147 -5.21 -13.72 -5.18
C VAL A 147 -3.86 -13.21 -4.68
N LEU A 148 -3.08 -12.55 -5.53
CA LEU A 148 -1.86 -11.88 -5.08
C LEU A 148 -2.22 -10.67 -4.22
N VAL A 149 -1.58 -10.53 -3.06
CA VAL A 149 -1.71 -9.36 -2.18
C VAL A 149 -0.39 -8.59 -2.22
N PHE A 150 -0.44 -7.36 -2.72
CA PHE A 150 0.70 -6.44 -2.75
C PHE A 150 1.18 -6.11 -1.32
N PRO A 151 2.45 -5.71 -1.13
CA PRO A 151 2.94 -5.27 0.17
C PRO A 151 2.18 -4.05 0.70
N GLU A 152 2.46 -3.69 1.94
CA GLU A 152 1.91 -2.50 2.61
C GLU A 152 2.04 -1.22 1.75
N TYR A 153 0.90 -0.57 1.43
CA TYR A 153 0.86 0.67 0.66
C TYR A 153 0.27 1.85 1.47
N TYR A 154 1.14 2.77 1.90
CA TYR A 154 0.79 3.95 2.71
C TYR A 154 0.72 5.27 1.93
N PHE A 155 1.01 5.26 0.62
CA PHE A 155 1.19 6.48 -0.17
C PHE A 155 -0.15 7.03 -0.69
N GLY A 156 -1.06 7.33 0.23
CA GLY A 156 -2.38 7.90 -0.03
C GLY A 156 -2.47 9.41 0.22
N GLN A 157 -3.71 9.90 0.27
CA GLN A 157 -4.03 11.27 0.62
C GLN A 157 -4.55 11.35 2.07
N ILE A 158 -4.02 12.30 2.85
CA ILE A 158 -4.40 12.59 4.24
C ILE A 158 -4.15 14.05 4.70
N TYR A 159 -4.51 15.04 3.89
CA TYR A 159 -4.26 16.47 4.22
C TYR A 159 -5.07 16.97 5.42
N GLU A 160 -6.25 16.40 5.65
CA GLU A 160 -7.16 16.74 6.74
C GLU A 160 -6.59 16.42 8.14
N ALA A 161 -5.58 15.55 8.23
CA ALA A 161 -4.88 15.20 9.47
C ALA A 161 -3.43 15.66 9.51
N LYS A 162 -2.95 16.41 8.50
CA LYS A 162 -1.55 16.83 8.39
C LYS A 162 -1.07 17.65 9.59
N HIS A 163 -1.99 18.28 10.32
CA HIS A 163 -1.70 19.03 11.56
C HIS A 163 -1.57 18.14 12.80
N GLN A 164 -1.86 16.83 12.72
CA GLN A 164 -1.69 15.90 13.83
C GLN A 164 -0.30 15.26 13.84
N PRO A 165 0.33 15.08 15.02
CA PRO A 165 1.61 14.38 15.13
C PRO A 165 1.55 12.94 14.63
N GLY A 166 2.57 12.52 13.88
CA GLY A 166 2.68 11.16 13.34
C GLY A 166 2.03 10.97 11.96
N THR A 167 1.18 11.91 11.51
CA THR A 167 0.62 11.88 10.16
C THR A 167 1.71 12.12 9.12
N ILE A 168 1.75 11.30 8.07
CA ILE A 168 2.66 11.46 6.93
C ILE A 168 1.84 11.77 5.68
N ALA A 169 1.91 13.01 5.18
CA ALA A 169 1.15 13.48 4.03
C ALA A 169 2.08 13.85 2.86
N TYR A 170 1.96 13.12 1.75
CA TYR A 170 2.71 13.37 0.51
C TYR A 170 2.03 14.41 -0.37
N SER A 171 2.76 15.00 -1.32
CA SER A 171 2.15 15.93 -2.29
C SER A 171 1.16 15.19 -3.23
N PRO A 172 0.14 15.87 -3.80
CA PRO A 172 -0.84 15.20 -4.64
C PRO A 172 -0.20 14.53 -5.85
N THR A 173 0.81 15.18 -6.44
CA THR A 173 1.57 14.64 -7.56
C THR A 173 2.38 13.41 -7.16
N THR A 174 3.00 13.41 -5.98
CA THR A 174 3.73 12.22 -5.49
C THR A 174 2.78 11.04 -5.25
N THR A 175 1.66 11.29 -4.58
CA THR A 175 0.62 10.28 -4.33
C THR A 175 0.08 9.69 -5.64
N TRP A 176 -0.22 10.54 -6.62
CA TRP A 176 -0.66 10.12 -7.96
C TRP A 176 0.40 9.28 -8.68
N THR A 177 1.62 9.83 -8.83
CA THR A 177 2.70 9.19 -9.59
C THR A 177 3.08 7.85 -8.99
N LEU A 178 3.21 7.74 -7.66
CA LEU A 178 3.54 6.45 -7.04
C LEU A 178 2.49 5.39 -7.30
N LEU A 179 1.20 5.74 -7.24
CA LEU A 179 0.13 4.77 -7.47
C LEU A 179 0.05 4.36 -8.94
N GLU A 180 0.18 5.32 -9.86
CA GLU A 180 0.19 5.06 -11.30
C GLU A 180 1.37 4.17 -11.71
N GLU A 181 2.59 4.52 -11.30
CA GLU A 181 3.79 3.73 -11.60
C GLU A 181 3.72 2.34 -10.95
N THR A 182 3.14 2.21 -9.76
CA THR A 182 2.90 0.91 -9.13
C THR A 182 1.95 0.05 -9.97
N CYS A 183 0.85 0.63 -10.46
CA CYS A 183 -0.10 -0.08 -11.32
C CYS A 183 0.53 -0.47 -12.66
N ASP A 184 1.31 0.42 -13.28
CA ASP A 184 2.02 0.16 -14.53
C ASP A 184 3.03 -1.00 -14.35
N GLU A 185 3.80 -1.00 -13.25
CA GLU A 185 4.75 -2.08 -12.95
C GLU A 185 4.07 -3.41 -12.61
N LEU A 186 2.92 -3.40 -11.94
CA LEU A 186 2.10 -4.60 -11.77
C LEU A 186 1.66 -5.14 -13.13
N SER A 187 1.21 -4.28 -14.05
CA SER A 187 0.82 -4.71 -15.39
C SER A 187 1.96 -5.25 -16.23
N ARG A 188 3.12 -4.60 -16.18
CA ARG A 188 4.34 -5.06 -16.84
C ARG A 188 4.73 -6.47 -16.37
N ASN A 189 4.45 -6.81 -15.11
CA ASN A 189 4.69 -8.15 -14.53
C ASN A 189 3.50 -9.12 -14.68
N GLY A 190 2.53 -8.81 -15.55
CA GLY A 190 1.47 -9.75 -15.96
C GLY A 190 0.15 -9.62 -15.20
N ILE A 191 0.02 -8.70 -14.24
CA ILE A 191 -1.24 -8.41 -13.55
C ILE A 191 -2.13 -7.55 -14.44
N LYS A 192 -3.35 -7.97 -14.72
CA LYS A 192 -4.27 -7.21 -15.59
C LYS A 192 -5.47 -6.63 -14.84
N LYS A 193 -5.73 -7.13 -13.64
CA LYS A 193 -6.83 -6.69 -12.79
C LYS A 193 -6.28 -6.29 -11.42
N ILE A 194 -6.34 -5.00 -11.10
CA ILE A 194 -5.81 -4.44 -9.86
C ILE A 194 -6.99 -3.97 -9.00
N VAL A 195 -7.14 -4.56 -7.82
CA VAL A 195 -8.20 -4.22 -6.86
C VAL A 195 -7.59 -3.49 -5.68
N ILE A 196 -8.02 -2.26 -5.42
CA ILE A 196 -7.60 -1.48 -4.27
C ILE A 196 -8.59 -1.73 -3.14
N VAL A 197 -8.11 -2.26 -2.01
CA VAL A 197 -8.88 -2.39 -0.76
C VAL A 197 -8.46 -1.24 0.14
N ASN A 198 -9.29 -0.21 0.20
CA ASN A 198 -9.01 1.05 0.90
C ASN A 198 -9.49 1.00 2.35
N GLY A 199 -8.60 1.32 3.30
CA GLY A 199 -8.90 1.43 4.72
C GLY A 199 -9.14 2.86 5.21
N HIS A 200 -9.00 3.89 4.35
CA HIS A 200 -9.03 5.30 4.77
C HIS A 200 -10.15 6.10 4.11
N GLY A 201 -11.00 6.77 4.91
CA GLY A 201 -12.12 7.56 4.40
C GLY A 201 -11.73 8.71 3.45
N GLY A 202 -10.63 9.43 3.73
CA GLY A 202 -10.17 10.57 2.92
C GLY A 202 -9.71 10.20 1.51
N ASN A 203 -9.37 8.93 1.29
CA ASN A 203 -8.99 8.41 -0.02
C ASN A 203 -10.19 8.18 -0.94
N ASN A 204 -11.43 8.19 -0.45
CA ASN A 204 -12.60 7.80 -1.25
C ASN A 204 -12.77 8.65 -2.51
N ASN A 205 -12.61 9.97 -2.41
CA ASN A 205 -12.66 10.86 -3.58
C ASN A 205 -11.44 10.67 -4.49
N PHE A 206 -10.26 10.55 -3.89
CA PHE A 206 -8.99 10.40 -4.62
C PHE A 206 -8.98 9.11 -5.45
N LEU A 207 -9.28 7.96 -4.84
CA LEU A 207 -9.22 6.65 -5.50
C LEU A 207 -10.30 6.47 -6.55
N ASN A 208 -11.52 6.97 -6.30
CA ASN A 208 -12.58 6.94 -7.32
C ASN A 208 -12.21 7.80 -8.54
N TYR A 209 -11.66 9.00 -8.31
CA TYR A 209 -11.16 9.84 -9.39
C TYR A 209 -9.95 9.21 -10.10
N PHE A 210 -9.01 8.62 -9.35
CA PHE A 210 -7.86 7.91 -9.91
C PHE A 210 -8.31 6.80 -10.87
N CYS A 211 -9.22 5.92 -10.43
CA CYS A 211 -9.80 4.88 -11.29
C CYS A 211 -10.46 5.45 -12.55
N GLN A 212 -11.26 6.52 -12.42
CA GLN A 212 -11.91 7.15 -13.56
C GLN A 212 -10.90 7.75 -14.56
N ALA A 213 -9.85 8.38 -14.06
CA ALA A 213 -8.84 9.04 -14.87
C ALA A 213 -7.84 8.06 -15.51
N GLN A 214 -7.89 6.76 -15.20
CA GLN A 214 -7.18 5.74 -15.99
C GLN A 214 -7.62 5.72 -17.46
N LEU A 215 -8.81 6.24 -17.79
CA LEU A 215 -9.27 6.42 -19.18
C LEU A 215 -8.53 7.54 -19.93
N ALA A 216 -7.66 8.32 -19.27
CA ALA A 216 -6.89 9.39 -19.90
C ALA A 216 -5.80 8.89 -20.86
N ALA A 217 -5.35 7.64 -20.71
CA ALA A 217 -4.39 7.00 -21.58
C ALA A 217 -4.73 5.53 -21.76
N ARG A 218 -4.47 4.98 -22.95
CA ARG A 218 -4.69 3.56 -23.24
C ARG A 218 -3.83 2.71 -22.30
N LYS A 219 -4.46 1.92 -21.43
CA LYS A 219 -3.82 0.95 -20.52
C LYS A 219 -4.30 -0.46 -20.86
N ASP A 220 -3.42 -1.45 -20.73
CA ASP A 220 -3.72 -2.87 -20.96
C ASP A 220 -4.19 -3.61 -19.70
N TYR A 221 -4.53 -2.87 -18.65
CA TYR A 221 -5.00 -3.34 -17.35
C TYR A 221 -6.12 -2.46 -16.81
N ALA A 222 -6.89 -2.98 -15.86
CA ALA A 222 -7.95 -2.25 -15.17
C ALA A 222 -7.61 -2.07 -13.68
N VAL A 223 -7.89 -0.87 -13.15
CA VAL A 223 -7.80 -0.55 -11.72
C VAL A 223 -9.20 -0.33 -11.17
N MET A 224 -9.53 -0.99 -10.06
CA MET A 224 -10.84 -0.96 -9.44
C MET A 224 -10.68 -0.70 -7.94
N VAL A 225 -11.55 0.13 -7.36
CA VAL A 225 -11.66 0.25 -5.89
C VAL A 225 -12.72 -0.73 -5.40
N PHE A 226 -12.37 -1.56 -4.42
CA PHE A 226 -13.34 -2.41 -3.74
C PHE A 226 -14.31 -1.54 -2.93
N THR A 227 -15.52 -1.38 -3.46
CA THR A 227 -16.65 -0.77 -2.76
C THR A 227 -17.65 -1.88 -2.45
N PRO A 228 -17.71 -2.40 -1.21
CA PRO A 228 -18.62 -3.47 -0.88
C PRO A 228 -20.08 -3.06 -1.18
N PRO A 229 -20.87 -3.90 -1.87
CA PRO A 229 -22.27 -3.60 -2.09
C PRO A 229 -23.04 -3.61 -0.77
N ARG A 230 -24.23 -3.01 -0.78
CA ARG A 230 -25.13 -3.06 0.37
C ARG A 230 -25.44 -4.51 0.76
N ASP A 231 -25.28 -4.84 2.03
CA ASP A 231 -25.64 -6.14 2.61
C ASP A 231 -26.50 -5.92 3.86
N THR A 232 -27.81 -5.87 3.64
CA THR A 232 -28.79 -5.56 4.68
C THR A 232 -28.70 -6.49 5.89
N GLU A 233 -28.35 -7.77 5.70
CA GLU A 233 -28.25 -8.72 6.81
C GLU A 233 -27.05 -8.39 7.70
N SER A 234 -25.87 -8.29 7.10
CA SER A 234 -24.64 -7.92 7.82
C SER A 234 -24.75 -6.53 8.44
N GLU A 235 -25.28 -5.55 7.70
CA GLU A 235 -25.51 -4.18 8.19
C GLU A 235 -26.45 -4.15 9.40
N THR A 236 -27.55 -4.92 9.35
CA THR A 236 -28.49 -5.00 10.47
C THR A 236 -27.84 -5.62 11.69
N LYS A 237 -27.10 -6.71 11.52
CA LYS A 237 -26.38 -7.39 12.60
C LYS A 237 -25.33 -6.47 13.23
N ILE A 238 -24.48 -5.83 12.42
CA ILE A 238 -23.46 -4.88 12.88
C ILE A 238 -24.12 -3.72 13.63
N ARG A 239 -25.21 -3.17 13.09
CA ARG A 239 -25.97 -2.08 13.73
C ARG A 239 -26.57 -2.48 15.08
N GLN A 240 -27.04 -3.71 15.23
CA GLN A 240 -27.59 -4.23 16.49
C GLN A 240 -26.50 -4.45 17.54
N MET A 241 -25.28 -4.78 17.12
CA MET A 241 -24.14 -4.98 18.02
C MET A 241 -23.48 -3.67 18.45
N ARG A 242 -23.49 -2.66 17.57
CA ARG A 242 -22.93 -1.33 17.84
C ARG A 242 -23.73 -0.61 18.92
N LYS A 243 -23.03 0.03 19.86
CA LYS A 243 -23.62 0.73 21.01
C LYS A 243 -23.61 2.25 20.86
N THR A 244 -22.76 2.78 19.99
CA THR A 244 -22.59 4.20 19.71
C THR A 244 -23.39 4.65 18.49
N THR A 245 -23.74 5.94 18.48
CA THR A 245 -24.47 6.59 17.39
C THR A 245 -23.56 7.40 16.46
N MET A 246 -22.41 7.88 16.97
CA MET A 246 -21.40 8.61 16.20
C MET A 246 -20.26 7.67 15.83
N GLU A 247 -20.18 7.33 14.56
CA GLU A 247 -19.22 6.37 14.00
C GLU A 247 -18.69 6.93 12.69
N MET A 248 -17.53 7.60 12.74
CA MET A 248 -16.86 8.13 11.54
C MET A 248 -15.36 7.84 11.52
N HIS A 249 -14.64 8.16 12.59
CA HIS A 249 -13.18 8.04 12.66
C HIS A 249 -12.70 7.78 14.10
N ALA A 250 -11.85 6.77 14.27
CA ALA A 250 -11.43 6.14 15.53
C ALA A 250 -12.59 5.76 16.46
N GLY A 251 -13.77 5.51 15.88
CA GLY A 251 -15.00 5.17 16.58
C GLY A 251 -15.03 3.76 17.15
N GLU A 252 -16.23 3.31 17.53
CA GLU A 252 -16.45 1.97 18.05
C GLU A 252 -16.06 0.90 17.03
N GLY A 253 -16.34 1.14 15.75
CA GLY A 253 -16.06 0.22 14.64
C GLY A 253 -14.58 -0.04 14.45
N GLU A 254 -13.79 0.98 14.11
CA GLU A 254 -12.34 0.84 13.90
C GLU A 254 -11.61 0.35 15.14
N THR A 255 -12.07 0.77 16.33
CA THR A 255 -11.52 0.26 17.59
C THR A 255 -11.80 -1.23 17.73
N SER A 256 -13.02 -1.65 17.39
CA SER A 256 -13.42 -3.06 17.43
C SER A 256 -12.65 -3.91 16.43
N THR A 257 -12.48 -3.46 15.18
CA THR A 257 -11.69 -4.21 14.18
C THR A 257 -10.23 -4.30 14.59
N MET A 258 -9.64 -3.24 15.16
CA MET A 258 -8.28 -3.27 15.67
C MET A 258 -8.13 -4.22 16.86
N MET A 259 -9.12 -4.29 17.78
CA MET A 259 -9.12 -5.30 18.86
C MET A 259 -9.19 -6.74 18.33
N ALA A 260 -9.78 -6.96 17.16
CA ALA A 260 -9.81 -8.27 16.51
C ALA A 260 -8.50 -8.58 15.76
N HIS A 261 -7.89 -7.59 15.11
CA HIS A 261 -6.66 -7.75 14.34
C HIS A 261 -5.38 -7.73 15.17
N ARG A 262 -5.21 -6.69 16.00
CA ARG A 262 -4.02 -6.38 16.79
C ARG A 262 -4.43 -5.85 18.17
N PRO A 263 -5.00 -6.70 19.05
CA PRO A 263 -5.39 -6.29 20.39
C PRO A 263 -4.22 -5.73 21.21
N ASP A 264 -2.99 -6.10 20.87
CA ASP A 264 -1.77 -5.58 21.49
C ASP A 264 -1.50 -4.09 21.19
N LEU A 265 -2.12 -3.54 20.14
CA LEU A 265 -2.00 -2.14 19.74
C LEU A 265 -3.22 -1.29 20.10
N ALA A 266 -4.33 -1.92 20.51
CA ALA A 266 -5.58 -1.23 20.86
C ALA A 266 -5.63 -0.92 22.35
N HIS A 267 -5.62 0.37 22.69
CA HIS A 267 -5.62 0.86 24.07
C HIS A 267 -6.96 1.54 24.40
N ALA A 268 -8.07 0.79 24.33
CA ALA A 268 -9.43 1.31 24.44
C ALA A 268 -9.67 2.18 25.69
N GLU A 269 -8.95 1.94 26.78
CA GLU A 269 -9.00 2.76 28.00
C GLU A 269 -8.59 4.22 27.76
N ARG A 270 -7.79 4.50 26.72
CA ARG A 270 -7.34 5.84 26.36
C ARG A 270 -8.38 6.61 25.57
N ALA A 271 -9.41 5.97 25.02
CA ALA A 271 -10.40 6.62 24.14
C ALA A 271 -11.10 7.82 24.80
N LYS A 272 -11.23 7.82 26.14
CA LYS A 272 -11.82 8.93 26.93
C LYS A 272 -10.91 10.14 27.12
N GLN A 273 -9.63 10.06 26.72
CA GLN A 273 -8.68 11.17 26.91
C GLN A 273 -9.00 12.37 26.00
N GLN A 274 -9.75 12.16 24.92
CA GLN A 274 -10.19 13.22 24.01
C GLN A 274 -11.63 12.96 23.57
N SER A 275 -12.39 14.02 23.30
CA SER A 275 -13.74 13.90 22.74
C SER A 275 -13.67 13.76 21.22
N GLY A 276 -14.48 12.87 20.65
CA GLY A 276 -14.70 12.74 19.21
C GLY A 276 -15.92 13.51 18.71
N GLU A 277 -16.52 14.38 19.53
CA GLU A 277 -17.72 15.14 19.17
C GLU A 277 -17.43 16.24 18.13
N ASP A 278 -18.42 16.47 17.27
CA ASP A 278 -18.40 17.57 16.31
C ASP A 278 -18.48 18.92 17.03
N GLN A 279 -17.48 19.77 16.81
CA GLN A 279 -17.41 21.09 17.41
C GLN A 279 -18.29 22.14 16.73
N GLY A 280 -18.94 21.82 15.62
CA GLY A 280 -19.89 22.68 14.94
C GLY A 280 -19.30 24.01 14.46
N ARG A 281 -17.99 24.07 14.18
CA ARG A 281 -17.29 25.33 13.84
C ARG A 281 -17.69 25.95 12.50
N LEU A 282 -18.46 25.23 11.68
CA LEU A 282 -19.06 25.73 10.43
C LEU A 282 -20.56 25.97 10.53
N LYS A 283 -21.15 25.95 11.73
CA LYS A 283 -22.58 26.23 11.92
C LYS A 283 -22.94 27.59 11.32
N GLY A 284 -23.96 27.62 10.47
CA GLY A 284 -24.39 28.82 9.74
C GLY A 284 -23.75 29.03 8.36
N ILE A 285 -22.79 28.19 7.96
CA ILE A 285 -22.26 28.14 6.59
C ILE A 285 -22.68 26.82 5.97
N GLU A 286 -23.85 26.82 5.32
CA GLU A 286 -24.52 25.62 4.81
C GLU A 286 -24.54 25.56 3.28
N GLY A 287 -24.73 24.37 2.71
CA GLY A 287 -24.87 24.19 1.25
C GLY A 287 -23.57 24.25 0.43
N LEU A 288 -22.41 24.20 1.09
CA LEU A 288 -21.09 24.30 0.44
C LEU A 288 -20.18 23.12 0.83
N TYR A 289 -19.31 22.72 -0.09
CA TYR A 289 -18.18 21.83 0.19
C TYR A 289 -16.91 22.66 0.39
N ALA A 290 -16.35 22.64 1.58
CA ALA A 290 -15.10 23.33 1.91
C ALA A 290 -14.03 22.32 2.30
N GLY A 291 -12.85 22.32 1.66
CA GLY A 291 -11.79 21.33 1.96
C GLY A 291 -11.34 21.28 3.43
N ILE A 292 -11.59 22.34 4.21
CA ILE A 292 -11.28 22.43 5.64
C ILE A 292 -12.34 21.79 6.55
N TRP A 293 -13.46 21.30 5.99
CA TRP A 293 -14.65 20.90 6.75
C TRP A 293 -14.34 19.85 7.83
N TRP A 294 -13.46 18.89 7.53
CA TRP A 294 -13.10 17.83 8.47
C TRP A 294 -12.41 18.41 9.72
N TYR A 295 -11.36 19.20 9.52
CA TYR A 295 -10.66 19.89 10.60
C TYR A 295 -11.59 20.81 11.40
N ALA A 296 -12.51 21.49 10.73
CA ALA A 296 -13.45 22.38 11.39
C ALA A 296 -14.39 21.63 12.34
N ARG A 297 -14.82 20.41 11.99
CA ARG A 297 -15.68 19.59 12.85
C ARG A 297 -14.87 18.83 13.92
N PHE A 298 -13.72 18.28 13.52
CA PHE A 298 -12.90 17.37 14.31
C PHE A 298 -11.43 17.83 14.32
N PRO A 299 -11.10 18.91 15.04
CA PRO A 299 -9.76 19.52 15.03
C PRO A 299 -8.68 18.65 15.67
N ASN A 300 -9.07 17.71 16.52
CA ASN A 300 -8.19 16.67 17.07
C ASN A 300 -8.16 15.42 16.20
N HIS A 301 -8.83 15.42 15.04
CA HIS A 301 -8.92 14.29 14.12
C HIS A 301 -9.41 13.01 14.81
N TYR A 302 -10.50 13.14 15.57
CA TYR A 302 -11.24 12.04 16.19
C TYR A 302 -12.73 12.33 16.01
N ALA A 303 -13.48 11.38 15.44
CA ALA A 303 -14.90 11.54 15.11
C ALA A 303 -15.69 10.27 15.48
N GLY A 304 -15.88 10.03 16.77
CA GLY A 304 -16.60 8.86 17.26
C GLY A 304 -16.35 8.58 18.74
N ASP A 305 -16.72 7.39 19.18
CA ASP A 305 -16.48 6.92 20.55
C ASP A 305 -16.01 5.45 20.56
N GLY A 306 -14.70 5.25 20.70
CA GLY A 306 -14.10 3.92 20.81
C GLY A 306 -14.31 3.21 22.14
N THR A 307 -14.94 3.84 23.14
CA THR A 307 -14.98 3.29 24.52
C THR A 307 -15.87 2.07 24.70
N LEU A 308 -16.80 1.86 23.78
CA LEU A 308 -17.77 0.76 23.83
C LEU A 308 -17.41 -0.39 22.88
N ALA A 309 -16.24 -0.30 22.22
CA ALA A 309 -15.74 -1.25 21.25
C ALA A 309 -15.59 -2.65 21.84
N THR A 310 -15.85 -3.66 21.00
CA THR A 310 -15.71 -5.07 21.37
C THR A 310 -15.03 -5.84 20.26
N LYS A 311 -14.24 -6.85 20.64
CA LYS A 311 -13.60 -7.72 19.66
C LYS A 311 -14.62 -8.45 18.79
N GLU A 312 -15.77 -8.81 19.36
CA GLU A 312 -16.84 -9.54 18.68
C GLU A 312 -17.51 -8.70 17.59
N LEU A 313 -17.69 -7.40 17.84
CA LEU A 313 -18.15 -6.45 16.81
C LEU A 313 -17.14 -6.38 15.66
N GLY A 314 -15.85 -6.26 16.01
CA GLY A 314 -14.77 -6.19 15.04
C GLY A 314 -14.72 -7.42 14.14
N GLU A 315 -14.73 -8.61 14.72
CA GLU A 315 -14.71 -9.87 13.96
C GLU A 315 -15.96 -10.00 13.06
N THR A 316 -17.12 -9.53 13.52
CA THR A 316 -18.35 -9.51 12.69
C THR A 316 -18.20 -8.59 11.49
N MET A 317 -17.66 -7.37 11.70
CA MET A 317 -17.42 -6.40 10.62
C MET A 317 -16.38 -6.90 9.61
N ILE A 318 -15.26 -7.45 10.10
CA ILE A 318 -14.18 -8.01 9.28
C ILE A 318 -14.71 -9.17 8.43
N GLN A 319 -15.46 -10.10 9.04
CA GLN A 319 -15.98 -11.26 8.32
C GLN A 319 -16.96 -10.85 7.21
N ALA A 320 -17.79 -9.83 7.44
CA ALA A 320 -18.67 -9.29 6.41
C ALA A 320 -17.87 -8.76 5.21
N GLN A 321 -16.86 -7.93 5.45
CA GLN A 321 -16.01 -7.37 4.39
C GLN A 321 -15.20 -8.45 3.66
N VAL A 322 -14.60 -9.39 4.38
CA VAL A 322 -13.87 -10.54 3.80
C VAL A 322 -14.78 -11.36 2.90
N SER A 323 -16.01 -11.65 3.34
CA SER A 323 -16.97 -12.44 2.57
C SER A 323 -17.37 -11.73 1.27
N GLN A 324 -17.53 -10.40 1.31
CA GLN A 324 -17.84 -9.59 0.13
C GLN A 324 -16.64 -9.50 -0.82
N LEU A 325 -15.43 -9.31 -0.30
CA LEU A 325 -14.21 -9.27 -1.11
C LEU A 325 -14.00 -10.60 -1.84
N ILE A 326 -14.19 -11.73 -1.16
CA ILE A 326 -14.12 -13.07 -1.81
C ILE A 326 -15.08 -13.17 -2.99
N LYS A 327 -16.35 -12.72 -2.82
CA LYS A 327 -17.34 -12.74 -3.90
C LYS A 327 -16.91 -11.89 -5.09
N VAL A 328 -16.38 -10.69 -4.84
CA VAL A 328 -15.87 -9.81 -5.90
C VAL A 328 -14.67 -10.42 -6.62
N LEU A 329 -13.71 -10.96 -5.87
CA LEU A 329 -12.53 -11.64 -6.43
C LEU A 329 -12.92 -12.81 -7.34
N GLN A 330 -13.90 -13.62 -6.93
CA GLN A 330 -14.43 -14.71 -7.76
C GLN A 330 -15.08 -14.22 -9.05
N GLN A 331 -15.78 -13.09 -9.01
CA GLN A 331 -16.42 -12.49 -10.18
C GLN A 331 -15.35 -11.99 -11.16
N ILE A 332 -14.44 -11.11 -10.70
CA ILE A 332 -13.45 -10.49 -11.59
C ILE A 332 -12.46 -11.49 -12.17
N LYS A 333 -12.15 -12.60 -11.47
CA LYS A 333 -11.26 -13.65 -12.01
C LYS A 333 -11.90 -14.44 -13.16
N ARG A 334 -13.23 -14.53 -13.21
CA ARG A 334 -13.98 -15.28 -14.23
C ARG A 334 -14.45 -14.40 -15.40
N ASP A 335 -14.27 -13.09 -15.28
CA ASP A 335 -14.91 -12.11 -16.15
C ASP A 335 -13.91 -11.04 -16.59
N ASP A 336 -13.57 -11.06 -17.88
CA ASP A 336 -12.65 -10.10 -18.50
C ASP A 336 -13.40 -8.95 -19.19
N ARG A 337 -14.73 -8.83 -19.04
CA ARG A 337 -15.53 -7.78 -19.69
C ARG A 337 -15.03 -6.37 -19.39
N ILE A 338 -14.46 -6.13 -18.20
CA ILE A 338 -13.90 -4.81 -17.89
C ILE A 338 -12.74 -4.44 -18.82
N LEU A 339 -11.88 -5.40 -19.14
CA LEU A 339 -10.76 -5.22 -20.07
C LEU A 339 -11.27 -5.09 -21.51
N GLU A 340 -12.24 -5.92 -21.90
CA GLU A 340 -12.87 -5.85 -23.23
C GLU A 340 -13.56 -4.49 -23.47
N LEU A 341 -14.29 -3.98 -22.48
CA LEU A 341 -14.96 -2.68 -22.55
C LEU A 341 -13.96 -1.53 -22.58
N GLN A 342 -12.85 -1.63 -21.85
CA GLN A 342 -11.78 -0.65 -21.86
C GLN A 342 -11.08 -0.60 -23.22
N GLU A 343 -10.76 -1.75 -23.80
CA GLU A 343 -10.20 -1.83 -25.16
C GLU A 343 -11.16 -1.23 -26.19
N ARG A 344 -12.46 -1.56 -26.08
CA ARG A 344 -13.49 -0.96 -26.93
C ARG A 344 -13.58 0.55 -26.78
N PHE A 345 -13.56 1.06 -25.55
CA PHE A 345 -13.58 2.50 -25.27
C PHE A 345 -12.42 3.21 -25.98
N PHE A 346 -11.18 2.69 -25.87
CA PHE A 346 -10.04 3.29 -26.52
C PHE A 346 -10.11 3.20 -28.05
N GLY A 347 -10.61 2.09 -28.60
CA GLY A 347 -10.85 1.96 -30.03
C GLY A 347 -11.89 2.96 -30.56
N GLU A 348 -12.98 3.19 -29.83
CA GLU A 348 -13.99 4.20 -30.18
C GLU A 348 -13.44 5.64 -30.01
N ALA A 349 -12.58 5.88 -29.01
CA ALA A 349 -11.95 7.18 -28.76
C ALA A 349 -10.93 7.59 -29.84
N GLU A 350 -10.34 6.64 -30.57
CA GLU A 350 -9.46 6.91 -31.71
C GLU A 350 -10.22 7.46 -32.93
N ASN A 351 -11.52 7.19 -33.04
CA ASN A 351 -12.37 7.68 -34.13
C ASN A 351 -13.78 8.06 -33.65
N PRO A 352 -13.93 9.14 -32.86
CA PRO A 352 -15.19 9.47 -32.21
C PRO A 352 -16.31 9.79 -33.21
N LEU A 353 -15.97 10.25 -34.42
CA LEU A 353 -16.96 10.55 -35.47
C LEU A 353 -17.63 9.29 -36.06
N ALA A 354 -17.05 8.10 -35.87
CA ALA A 354 -17.64 6.84 -36.29
C ALA A 354 -18.54 6.19 -35.22
N THR A 355 -18.64 6.78 -34.03
CA THR A 355 -19.49 6.26 -32.96
C THR A 355 -20.98 6.49 -33.27
N ARG A 356 -21.81 5.48 -32.97
CA ARG A 356 -23.26 5.55 -33.19
C ARG A 356 -23.89 6.58 -32.25
N GLN A 357 -24.66 7.50 -32.83
CA GLN A 357 -25.46 8.51 -32.10
C GLN A 357 -26.84 7.97 -31.71
#